data_AF-A0A975XLX6-F1
#
_entry.id   AF-A0A975XLX6-F1
#
_cell.length_a   1.000
_cell.length_b   1.000
_cell.length_c   1.000
_cell.angle_alpha   90.00
_cell.angle_beta   90.00
_cell.angle_gamma   90.00
#
_symmetry.space_group_name_H-M   'P 1'
#
loop_
_entity.id
_entity.type
_entity.pdbx_description
1 polymer ?
#
loop_
_entity_poly.entity_id
_entity_poly.type
_entity_poly.pdbx_seq_one_letter_code
_entity_poly.pdbx_strand_id
1 'polypeptide(L)'
;MAGGGAAGYRKRLEQAARLKAAGTAEAAGYKLPEGLGASESGEALERRRKFSEAQKADYLIRDAMGRGEFDNLQYAGKPIPGLDDPDPDWWIKRLIKRENISGLGPPALLLRVEDEKFEERLDQLPSEREVRDAVEDFNVRVIEARRQLQGGPPVITKLRNVDEEVLGWRARRGLRAGSAEEGPVARFIEPGGSGVAGQAQQPGFRGWMHRMGGRLRGRLRGPQGNA
;
A
#
# COMPACT_ATOMS: atom_id res chain seq x y z
N MET A 1 -2.12 27.88 -53.37
CA MET A 1 -1.85 28.01 -51.92
C MET A 1 -2.63 26.92 -51.18
N ALA A 2 -1.98 26.05 -50.40
CA ALA A 2 -2.50 25.37 -49.20
C ALA A 2 -1.65 24.14 -48.84
N GLY A 3 -0.55 24.34 -48.08
CA GLY A 3 0.34 23.25 -47.62
C GLY A 3 0.87 23.40 -46.19
N GLY A 4 0.34 24.35 -45.40
CA GLY A 4 0.86 24.67 -44.06
C GLY A 4 0.11 24.05 -42.88
N GLY A 5 -1.11 23.51 -43.10
CA GLY A 5 -2.01 23.13 -42.01
C GLY A 5 -1.61 21.86 -41.25
N ALA A 6 -1.17 20.83 -41.97
CA ALA A 6 -0.92 19.50 -41.39
C ALA A 6 0.32 19.44 -40.49
N ALA A 7 1.41 20.12 -40.89
CA ALA A 7 2.63 20.19 -40.09
C ALA A 7 2.41 21.00 -38.79
N GLY A 8 1.66 22.11 -38.89
CA GLY A 8 1.26 22.90 -37.72
C GLY A 8 0.33 22.15 -36.78
N TYR A 9 -0.51 21.25 -37.30
CA TYR A 9 -1.40 20.40 -36.50
C TYR A 9 -0.62 19.33 -35.71
N ARG A 10 0.35 18.68 -36.35
CA ARG A 10 1.22 17.68 -35.69
C ARG A 10 2.06 18.26 -34.56
N LYS A 11 2.69 19.42 -34.77
CA LYS A 11 3.45 20.12 -33.72
C LYS A 11 2.58 20.51 -32.52
N ARG A 12 1.31 20.86 -32.75
CA ARG A 12 0.35 21.19 -31.69
C ARG A 12 -0.07 19.97 -30.88
N LEU A 13 -0.22 18.80 -31.53
CA LEU A 13 -0.48 17.53 -30.85
C LEU A 13 0.68 17.08 -29.97
N GLU A 14 1.93 17.19 -30.43
CA GLU A 14 3.12 16.86 -29.62
C GLU A 14 3.26 17.77 -28.39
N GLN A 15 3.01 19.06 -28.56
CA GLN A 15 3.01 20.03 -27.44
C GLN A 15 1.91 19.71 -26.42
N ALA A 16 0.69 19.42 -26.88
CA ALA A 16 -0.41 19.03 -25.99
C ALA A 16 -0.13 17.70 -25.25
N ALA A 17 0.49 16.73 -25.92
CA ALA A 17 0.91 15.47 -25.29
C ALA A 17 1.98 15.70 -24.21
N ARG A 18 2.96 16.59 -24.45
CA ARG A 18 3.96 16.99 -23.46
C ARG A 18 3.33 17.66 -22.23
N LEU A 19 2.37 18.56 -22.42
CA LEU A 19 1.69 19.25 -21.31
C LEU A 19 0.80 18.31 -20.48
N LYS A 20 0.19 17.31 -21.11
CA LYS A 20 -0.57 16.25 -20.43
C LYS A 20 0.36 15.33 -19.62
N ALA A 21 1.53 14.97 -20.17
CA ALA A 21 2.54 14.20 -19.46
C ALA A 21 3.16 14.96 -18.27
N ALA A 22 3.23 16.29 -18.36
CA ALA A 22 3.71 17.16 -17.28
C ALA A 22 2.66 17.40 -16.17
N GLY A 23 1.40 16.98 -16.34
CA GLY A 23 0.36 17.11 -15.31
C GLY A 23 -0.08 18.55 -15.00
N THR A 24 0.27 19.53 -15.84
CA THR A 24 0.11 20.96 -15.54
C THR A 24 -0.52 21.75 -16.70
N ALA A 25 -1.57 21.23 -17.31
CA ALA A 25 -2.32 22.03 -18.30
C ALA A 25 -3.00 23.25 -17.67
N GLU A 26 -3.34 23.18 -16.38
CA GLU A 26 -4.10 24.23 -15.67
C GLU A 26 -3.21 25.39 -15.16
N ALA A 27 -1.92 25.14 -14.92
CA ALA A 27 -1.00 26.13 -14.32
C ALA A 27 -0.44 27.18 -15.31
N ALA A 28 -0.59 26.96 -16.62
CA ALA A 28 0.06 27.78 -17.66
C ALA A 28 -0.89 28.76 -18.40
N GLY A 29 -2.15 28.89 -17.97
CA GLY A 29 -3.10 29.87 -18.53
C GLY A 29 -3.51 29.64 -20.00
N TYR A 30 -3.17 28.50 -20.60
CA TYR A 30 -3.54 28.17 -21.98
C TYR A 30 -4.95 27.57 -22.03
N LYS A 31 -5.90 28.30 -22.62
CA LYS A 31 -7.23 27.77 -22.94
C LYS A 31 -7.09 26.79 -24.12
N LEU A 32 -7.28 25.49 -23.88
CA LEU A 32 -7.26 24.51 -24.97
C LEU A 32 -8.33 24.85 -26.03
N PRO A 33 -8.08 24.64 -27.33
CA PRO A 33 -9.07 24.86 -28.38
C PRO A 33 -10.33 24.01 -28.16
N GLU A 34 -11.51 24.58 -28.43
CA GLU A 34 -12.78 23.85 -28.42
C GLU A 34 -12.68 22.59 -29.30
N GLY A 35 -12.98 21.44 -28.71
CA GLY A 35 -12.94 20.12 -29.38
C GLY A 35 -11.71 19.26 -29.07
N LEU A 36 -10.65 19.79 -28.44
CA LEU A 36 -9.46 19.00 -28.05
C LEU A 36 -9.28 18.84 -26.53
N GLY A 37 -10.10 19.55 -25.75
CA GLY A 37 -10.19 19.44 -24.29
C GLY A 37 -11.43 18.68 -23.82
N ALA A 38 -12.05 17.87 -24.68
CA ALA A 38 -13.08 16.96 -24.22
C ALA A 38 -12.43 15.94 -23.29
N SER A 39 -12.59 16.15 -21.97
CA SER A 39 -12.87 15.03 -21.06
C SER A 39 -13.74 14.04 -21.84
N GLU A 40 -13.41 12.74 -21.82
CA GLU A 40 -14.21 11.70 -22.48
C GLU A 40 -15.67 12.15 -22.50
N SER A 41 -16.19 12.49 -23.69
CA SER A 41 -17.45 13.25 -23.77
C SER A 41 -18.47 12.52 -22.89
N GLY A 42 -19.32 13.25 -22.17
CA GLY A 42 -20.27 12.61 -21.24
C GLY A 42 -20.96 11.41 -21.90
N GLU A 43 -21.29 11.51 -23.20
CA GLU A 43 -21.77 10.41 -24.03
C GLU A 43 -20.88 9.16 -24.13
N ALA A 44 -19.55 9.27 -24.17
CA ALA A 44 -18.62 8.14 -24.20
C ALA A 44 -18.54 7.43 -22.83
N LEU A 45 -18.53 8.19 -21.74
CA LEU A 45 -18.62 7.66 -20.37
C LEU A 45 -19.99 7.03 -20.10
N GLU A 46 -21.07 7.68 -20.54
CA GLU A 46 -22.43 7.18 -20.47
C GLU A 46 -22.56 5.91 -21.30
N ARG A 47 -22.03 5.85 -22.53
CA ARG A 47 -21.98 4.63 -23.34
C ARG A 47 -21.26 3.46 -22.64
N ARG A 48 -20.19 3.72 -21.88
CA ARG A 48 -19.50 2.68 -21.09
C ARG A 48 -20.28 2.25 -19.85
N ARG A 49 -21.09 3.15 -19.27
CA ARG A 49 -21.99 2.88 -18.13
C ARG A 49 -23.31 2.24 -18.52
N LYS A 50 -23.68 2.25 -19.81
CA LYS A 50 -24.95 1.68 -20.30
C LYS A 50 -25.16 0.21 -19.95
N PHE A 51 -24.10 -0.55 -19.70
CA PHE A 51 -24.18 -1.94 -19.28
C PHE A 51 -23.66 -2.11 -17.87
N SER A 52 -24.49 -2.70 -17.00
CA SER A 52 -24.06 -3.10 -15.66
C SER A 52 -22.97 -4.17 -15.74
N GLU A 53 -22.17 -4.30 -14.68
CA GLU A 53 -21.16 -5.36 -14.59
C GLU A 53 -21.78 -6.76 -14.72
N ALA A 54 -22.99 -6.95 -14.17
CA ALA A 54 -23.75 -8.19 -14.33
C ALA A 54 -24.10 -8.45 -15.81
N GLN A 55 -24.58 -7.45 -16.55
CA GLN A 55 -24.90 -7.60 -17.98
C GLN A 55 -23.67 -7.94 -18.83
N LYS A 56 -22.51 -7.38 -18.48
CA LYS A 56 -21.24 -7.73 -19.15
C LYS A 56 -20.84 -9.17 -18.84
N ALA A 57 -20.92 -9.59 -17.58
CA ALA A 57 -20.64 -10.96 -17.17
C ALA A 57 -21.56 -11.96 -17.87
N ASP A 58 -22.87 -11.70 -17.92
CA ASP A 58 -23.85 -12.55 -18.59
C ASP A 58 -23.59 -12.68 -20.10
N TYR A 59 -23.13 -11.61 -20.75
CA TYR A 59 -22.73 -11.66 -22.16
C TYR A 59 -21.49 -12.54 -22.34
N LEU A 60 -20.45 -12.35 -21.51
CA LEU A 60 -19.22 -13.13 -21.58
C LEU A 60 -19.47 -14.62 -21.33
N ILE A 61 -20.32 -14.96 -20.36
CA ILE A 61 -20.69 -16.35 -20.07
C ILE A 61 -21.41 -16.97 -21.27
N ARG A 62 -22.36 -16.25 -21.88
CA ARG A 62 -23.08 -16.75 -23.07
C ARG A 62 -22.19 -16.95 -24.28
N ASP A 63 -21.29 -15.99 -24.55
CA ASP A 63 -20.32 -16.10 -25.63
C ASP A 63 -19.36 -17.29 -25.40
N ALA A 64 -18.84 -17.46 -24.19
CA ALA A 64 -17.98 -18.59 -23.82
C ALA A 64 -18.71 -19.95 -23.90
N MET A 65 -19.99 -20.02 -23.49
CA MET A 65 -20.82 -21.22 -23.70
C MET A 65 -20.99 -21.53 -25.20
N GLY A 66 -21.25 -20.53 -26.04
CA GLY A 66 -21.39 -20.72 -27.49
C GLY A 66 -20.10 -21.19 -28.18
N ARG A 67 -18.94 -20.87 -27.61
CA ARG A 67 -17.62 -21.34 -28.06
C ARG A 67 -17.24 -22.73 -27.53
N GLY A 68 -18.05 -23.32 -26.65
CA GLY A 68 -17.75 -24.58 -26.00
C GLY A 68 -16.63 -24.51 -24.97
N GLU A 69 -16.29 -23.32 -24.43
CA GLU A 69 -15.24 -23.20 -23.39
C GLU A 69 -15.62 -23.89 -22.07
N PHE A 70 -16.92 -24.16 -21.88
CA PHE A 70 -17.45 -24.95 -20.77
C PHE A 70 -17.65 -26.44 -21.12
N ASP A 71 -17.31 -26.87 -22.34
CA ASP A 71 -17.34 -28.29 -22.71
C ASP A 71 -16.11 -29.01 -22.14
N ASN A 72 -16.25 -30.29 -21.80
CA ASN A 72 -15.16 -31.14 -21.30
C ASN A 72 -14.46 -30.63 -20.01
N LEU A 73 -15.19 -29.95 -19.13
CA LEU A 73 -14.65 -29.60 -17.81
C LEU A 73 -14.20 -30.87 -17.07
N GLN A 74 -13.15 -30.72 -16.27
CA GLN A 74 -12.47 -31.80 -15.54
C GLN A 74 -13.44 -32.70 -14.74
N TYR A 75 -14.48 -32.07 -14.20
CA TYR A 75 -15.54 -32.67 -13.38
C TYR A 75 -16.92 -32.64 -14.05
N ALA A 76 -17.02 -32.36 -15.36
CA ALA A 76 -18.29 -32.41 -16.07
C ALA A 76 -18.95 -33.79 -15.89
N GLY A 77 -20.18 -33.82 -15.38
CA GLY A 77 -20.94 -35.04 -15.11
C GLY A 77 -20.40 -35.93 -13.98
N LYS A 78 -19.31 -35.54 -13.31
CA LYS A 78 -18.75 -36.26 -12.16
C LYS A 78 -19.23 -35.63 -10.85
N PRO A 79 -19.37 -36.40 -9.76
CA PRO A 79 -19.67 -35.82 -8.46
C PRO A 79 -18.57 -34.83 -8.05
N ILE A 80 -18.97 -33.71 -7.45
CA ILE A 80 -18.03 -32.71 -6.94
C ILE A 80 -17.34 -33.33 -5.71
N PRO A 81 -15.99 -33.44 -5.69
CA PRO A 81 -15.31 -34.06 -4.55
C PRO A 81 -15.57 -33.25 -3.26
N GLY A 82 -15.92 -33.91 -2.16
CA GLY A 82 -16.13 -33.26 -0.85
C GLY A 82 -17.44 -32.48 -0.70
N LEU A 83 -18.42 -32.70 -1.60
CA LEU A 83 -19.76 -32.12 -1.47
C LEU A 83 -20.56 -32.70 -0.28
N ASP A 84 -20.13 -33.86 0.21
CA ASP A 84 -20.65 -34.56 1.38
C ASP A 84 -20.12 -34.03 2.72
N ASP A 85 -19.23 -33.03 2.70
CA ASP A 85 -18.71 -32.38 3.90
C ASP A 85 -19.86 -31.62 4.62
N PRO A 86 -20.11 -31.89 5.91
CA PRO A 86 -21.15 -31.21 6.68
C PRO A 86 -20.85 -29.72 6.94
N ASP A 87 -19.63 -29.25 6.70
CA ASP A 87 -19.23 -27.87 6.89
C ASP A 87 -19.73 -26.95 5.75
N PRO A 88 -20.57 -25.93 6.01
CA PRO A 88 -21.06 -25.03 4.96
C PRO A 88 -19.93 -24.27 4.21
N ASP A 89 -18.76 -24.10 4.84
CA ASP A 89 -17.61 -23.39 4.29
C ASP A 89 -16.58 -24.33 3.63
N TRP A 90 -16.91 -25.60 3.41
CA TRP A 90 -16.00 -26.62 2.86
C TRP A 90 -15.32 -26.16 1.56
N TRP A 91 -16.08 -25.50 0.68
CA TRP A 91 -15.61 -25.03 -0.61
C TRP A 91 -14.69 -23.81 -0.48
N ILE A 92 -14.94 -22.94 0.51
CA ILE A 92 -14.09 -21.76 0.79
C ILE A 92 -12.74 -22.23 1.32
N LYS A 93 -12.74 -23.14 2.30
CA LYS A 93 -11.52 -23.73 2.86
C LYS A 93 -10.69 -24.44 1.79
N ARG A 94 -11.37 -25.16 0.88
CA ARG A 94 -10.73 -25.81 -0.26
C ARG A 94 -10.15 -24.80 -1.25
N LEU A 95 -10.86 -23.71 -1.55
CA LEU A 95 -10.37 -22.65 -2.42
C LEU A 95 -9.13 -21.97 -1.84
N ILE A 96 -9.17 -21.60 -0.56
CA ILE A 96 -8.04 -21.02 0.18
C ILE A 96 -6.82 -21.94 0.08
N LYS A 97 -7.02 -23.24 0.31
CA LYS A 97 -5.94 -24.23 0.22
C LYS A 97 -5.41 -24.41 -1.21
N ARG A 98 -6.29 -24.45 -2.22
CA ARG A 98 -5.93 -24.68 -3.63
C ARG A 98 -5.17 -23.51 -4.23
N GLU A 99 -5.62 -22.29 -3.96
CA GLU A 99 -5.02 -21.07 -4.50
C GLU A 99 -3.89 -20.53 -3.58
N ASN A 100 -3.57 -21.26 -2.50
CA ASN A 100 -2.61 -20.85 -1.48
C ASN A 100 -2.85 -19.40 -1.00
N ILE A 101 -4.12 -19.07 -0.73
CA ILE A 101 -4.51 -17.72 -0.34
C ILE A 101 -3.98 -17.47 1.07
N SER A 102 -3.08 -16.49 1.19
CA SER A 102 -2.50 -16.05 2.45
C SER A 102 -3.03 -14.67 2.84
N GLY A 103 -2.74 -14.22 4.07
CA GLY A 103 -3.19 -12.91 4.53
C GLY A 103 -4.66 -12.86 5.00
N LEU A 104 -5.38 -13.98 4.95
CA LEU A 104 -6.73 -14.11 5.46
C LEU A 104 -6.68 -14.70 6.87
N GLY A 105 -6.74 -13.85 7.88
CA GLY A 105 -6.77 -14.31 9.26
C GLY A 105 -6.89 -13.18 10.28
N PRO A 106 -7.21 -13.51 11.54
CA PRO A 106 -7.13 -12.55 12.63
C PRO A 106 -5.75 -11.89 12.68
N PRO A 107 -5.65 -10.59 13.01
CA PRO A 107 -4.37 -9.87 13.07
C PRO A 107 -3.31 -10.61 13.90
N ALA A 108 -3.72 -11.25 14.99
CA ALA A 108 -2.86 -12.03 15.88
C ALA A 108 -2.14 -13.21 15.20
N LEU A 109 -2.75 -13.85 14.19
CA LEU A 109 -2.15 -14.94 13.43
C LEU A 109 -1.29 -14.40 12.29
N LEU A 110 -1.77 -13.36 11.60
CA LEU A 110 -1.01 -12.70 10.54
C LEU A 110 0.33 -12.16 11.05
N LEU A 111 0.33 -11.54 12.23
CA LEU A 111 1.55 -11.03 12.85
C LEU A 111 2.55 -12.14 13.22
N ARG A 112 2.08 -13.36 13.54
CA ARG A 112 3.00 -14.50 13.79
C ARG A 112 3.65 -14.96 12.49
N VAL A 113 2.88 -15.07 11.41
CA VAL A 113 3.42 -15.44 10.08
C VAL A 113 4.38 -14.37 9.58
N GLU A 114 4.07 -13.10 9.82
CA GLU A 114 4.98 -11.99 9.48
C GLU A 114 6.25 -12.03 10.34
N ASP A 115 6.14 -12.31 11.64
CA ASP A 115 7.28 -12.45 12.55
C ASP A 115 8.25 -13.56 12.09
N GLU A 116 7.72 -14.71 11.66
CA GLU A 116 8.50 -15.83 11.11
C GLU A 116 9.29 -15.45 9.85
N LYS A 117 8.72 -14.58 9.01
CA LYS A 117 9.31 -14.13 7.73
C LYS A 117 10.02 -12.79 7.84
N PHE A 118 10.13 -12.25 9.05
CA PHE A 118 10.53 -10.86 9.24
C PHE A 118 12.00 -10.65 8.86
N GLU A 119 12.88 -11.58 9.20
CA GLU A 119 14.29 -11.51 8.84
C GLU A 119 14.50 -11.50 7.33
N GLU A 120 13.83 -12.40 6.59
CA GLU A 120 13.86 -12.43 5.13
C GLU A 120 13.36 -11.13 4.51
N ARG A 121 12.33 -10.51 5.11
CA ARG A 121 11.82 -9.20 4.70
C ARG A 121 12.86 -8.10 4.94
N LEU A 122 13.51 -8.07 6.10
CA LEU A 122 14.53 -7.06 6.41
C LEU A 122 15.72 -7.17 5.45
N ASP A 123 16.09 -8.39 5.04
CA ASP A 123 17.21 -8.61 4.13
C ASP A 123 16.96 -8.05 2.72
N GLN A 124 15.70 -7.89 2.32
CA GLN A 124 15.33 -7.27 1.05
C GLN A 124 15.38 -5.73 1.09
N LEU A 125 15.38 -5.12 2.28
CA LEU A 125 15.39 -3.67 2.42
C LEU A 125 16.78 -3.08 2.10
N PRO A 126 16.85 -2.02 1.27
CA PRO A 126 18.13 -1.47 0.83
C PRO A 126 18.80 -0.56 1.86
N SER A 127 18.07 0.04 2.80
CA SER A 127 18.62 1.00 3.76
C SER A 127 18.29 0.70 5.21
N GLU A 128 19.18 1.12 6.11
CA GLU A 128 18.98 1.01 7.56
C GLU A 128 17.76 1.79 8.06
N ARG A 129 17.47 2.94 7.45
CA ARG A 129 16.28 3.72 7.80
C ARG A 129 15.02 2.92 7.53
N GLU A 130 14.93 2.26 6.37
CA GLU A 130 13.77 1.41 6.05
C GLU A 130 13.67 0.19 6.95
N VAL A 131 14.81 -0.38 7.38
CA VAL A 131 14.84 -1.44 8.40
C VAL A 131 14.26 -0.94 9.72
N ARG A 132 14.69 0.23 10.21
CA ARG A 132 14.12 0.84 11.43
C ARG A 132 12.63 1.09 11.29
N ASP A 133 12.22 1.75 10.20
CA ASP A 133 10.82 2.05 9.93
C ASP A 133 9.96 0.78 9.89
N ALA A 134 10.46 -0.30 9.28
CA ALA A 134 9.76 -1.58 9.19
C ALA A 134 9.59 -2.27 10.56
N VAL A 135 10.64 -2.26 11.39
CA VAL A 135 10.59 -2.83 12.75
C VAL A 135 9.65 -2.03 13.64
N GLU A 136 9.68 -0.70 13.54
CA GLU A 136 8.78 0.19 14.30
C GLU A 136 7.31 -0.01 13.89
N ASP A 137 7.01 -0.06 12.59
CA ASP A 137 5.66 -0.34 12.09
C ASP A 137 5.14 -1.70 12.56
N PHE A 138 5.97 -2.74 12.49
CA PHE A 138 5.62 -4.07 13.00
C PHE A 138 5.29 -4.01 14.50
N ASN A 139 6.13 -3.36 15.30
CA ASN A 139 5.90 -3.21 16.74
C ASN A 139 4.61 -2.44 17.04
N VAL A 140 4.28 -1.39 16.28
CA VAL A 140 3.02 -0.65 16.40
C VAL A 140 1.84 -1.59 16.17
N ARG A 141 1.85 -2.37 15.09
CA ARG A 141 0.78 -3.32 14.77
C ARG A 141 0.64 -4.42 15.82
N VAL A 142 1.73 -4.91 16.40
CA VAL A 142 1.69 -5.85 17.53
C VAL A 142 1.05 -5.22 18.77
N ILE A 143 1.39 -3.97 19.09
CA ILE A 143 0.79 -3.24 20.23
C ILE A 143 -0.70 -3.00 19.99
N GLU A 144 -1.09 -2.56 18.80
CA GLU A 144 -2.50 -2.35 18.43
C GLU A 144 -3.30 -3.64 18.53
N ALA A 145 -2.78 -4.74 17.97
CA ALA A 145 -3.41 -6.05 18.06
C ALA A 145 -3.58 -6.52 19.51
N ARG A 146 -2.60 -6.25 20.39
CA ARG A 146 -2.71 -6.54 21.84
C ARG A 146 -3.73 -5.64 22.55
N ARG A 147 -3.85 -4.38 22.12
CA ARG A 147 -4.82 -3.41 22.66
C ARG A 147 -6.24 -3.68 22.19
N GLN A 148 -6.41 -4.44 21.11
CA GLN A 148 -7.71 -4.80 20.57
C GLN A 148 -8.39 -5.80 21.51
N LEU A 149 -9.20 -5.29 22.43
CA LEU A 149 -10.00 -6.04 23.42
C LEU A 149 -11.23 -6.75 22.79
N GLN A 150 -11.20 -7.06 21.49
CA GLN A 150 -12.35 -7.58 20.76
C GLN A 150 -12.66 -9.07 21.01
N GLY A 151 -12.04 -9.69 22.03
CA GLY A 151 -12.23 -11.10 22.33
C GLY A 151 -11.56 -11.99 21.29
N GLY A 152 -10.59 -12.80 21.71
CA GLY A 152 -9.87 -13.71 20.84
C GLY A 152 -8.64 -14.30 21.52
N PRO A 153 -8.00 -15.32 20.93
CA PRO A 153 -6.76 -15.89 21.45
C PRO A 153 -5.69 -14.80 21.63
N PRO A 154 -4.93 -14.81 22.74
CA PRO A 154 -3.97 -13.77 23.03
C PRO A 154 -2.91 -13.60 21.93
N VAL A 155 -2.54 -12.36 21.65
CA VAL A 155 -1.42 -12.01 20.78
C VAL A 155 -0.12 -12.30 21.54
N ILE A 156 0.58 -13.38 21.18
CA ILE A 156 1.83 -13.81 21.84
C ILE A 156 3.08 -13.32 21.06
N THR A 157 2.91 -12.76 19.85
CA THR A 157 4.00 -12.23 19.03
C THR A 157 4.82 -11.19 19.81
N LYS A 158 6.13 -11.38 19.90
CA LYS A 158 7.05 -10.53 20.67
C LYS A 158 7.30 -9.21 19.93
N LEU A 159 7.64 -8.16 20.70
CA LEU A 159 8.19 -6.94 20.11
C LEU A 159 9.65 -7.19 19.75
N ARG A 160 10.09 -6.59 18.65
CA ARG A 160 11.48 -6.67 18.17
C ARG A 160 12.25 -5.41 18.57
N ASN A 161 13.52 -5.58 18.96
CA ASN A 161 14.39 -4.47 19.29
C ASN A 161 14.99 -3.90 18.00
N VAL A 162 14.68 -2.63 17.70
CA VAL A 162 15.10 -1.93 16.48
C VAL A 162 16.62 -1.97 16.30
N ASP A 163 17.38 -1.71 17.37
CA ASP A 163 18.84 -1.62 17.29
C ASP A 163 19.47 -3.00 17.06
N GLU A 164 18.94 -4.04 17.69
CA GLU A 164 19.39 -5.43 17.50
C GLU A 164 19.13 -5.90 16.06
N GLU A 165 17.94 -5.60 15.51
CA GLU A 165 17.58 -5.97 14.14
C GLU A 165 18.44 -5.24 13.10
N VAL A 166 18.73 -3.95 13.32
CA VAL A 166 19.64 -3.17 12.48
C VAL A 166 21.06 -3.74 12.52
N LEU A 167 21.56 -4.11 13.71
CA LEU A 167 22.88 -4.72 13.85
C LEU A 167 22.94 -6.07 13.13
N GLY A 168 21.92 -6.91 13.29
CA GLY A 168 21.80 -8.19 12.58
C GLY A 168 21.76 -7.99 11.06
N TRP A 169 20.98 -7.03 10.57
CA TRP A 169 20.91 -6.69 9.14
C TRP A 169 22.24 -6.20 8.58
N ARG A 170 22.94 -5.29 9.28
CA ARG A 170 24.27 -4.81 8.88
C ARG A 170 25.27 -5.97 8.82
N ALA A 171 25.26 -6.85 9.82
CA ALA A 171 26.12 -8.02 9.88
C ALA A 171 25.88 -8.98 8.71
N ARG A 172 24.62 -9.31 8.40
CA ARG A 172 24.27 -10.19 7.26
C ARG A 172 24.70 -9.59 5.91
N ARG A 173 24.70 -8.27 5.78
CA ARG A 173 25.17 -7.57 4.57
C ARG A 173 26.68 -7.35 4.50
N GLY A 174 27.44 -7.77 5.51
CA GLY A 174 28.88 -7.50 5.58
C GLY A 174 29.22 -6.00 5.66
N LEU A 175 28.23 -5.18 6.00
CA LEU A 175 28.45 -3.76 6.27
C LEU A 175 29.14 -3.69 7.63
N ARG A 176 30.43 -3.37 7.63
CA ARG A 176 31.14 -3.07 8.88
C ARG A 176 30.33 -2.03 9.64
N ALA A 177 30.17 -2.24 10.95
CA ALA A 177 29.66 -1.21 11.83
C ALA A 177 30.45 0.06 11.50
N GLY A 178 29.77 1.05 10.89
CA GLY A 178 30.38 2.33 10.61
C GLY A 178 31.05 2.75 11.90
N SER A 179 32.38 2.90 11.83
CA SER A 179 33.23 3.36 12.90
C SER A 179 32.45 4.38 13.70
N ALA A 180 32.08 3.99 14.92
CA ALA A 180 31.69 4.95 15.92
C ALA A 180 32.79 6.00 15.86
N GLU A 181 32.43 7.23 15.51
CA GLU A 181 33.33 8.34 15.69
C GLU A 181 33.66 8.35 17.17
N GLU A 182 34.81 7.76 17.53
CA GLU A 182 35.56 8.09 18.71
C GLU A 182 35.99 9.55 18.51
N GLY A 183 35.04 10.46 18.75
CA GLY A 183 35.38 11.83 19.06
C GLY A 183 36.35 11.79 20.25
N PRO A 184 37.42 12.59 20.24
CA PRO A 184 38.43 12.53 21.27
C PRO A 184 37.75 12.75 22.62
N VAL A 185 37.83 11.74 23.49
CA VAL A 185 37.52 11.86 24.91
C VAL A 185 38.44 12.94 25.48
N ALA A 186 37.95 14.18 25.46
CA ALA A 186 38.52 15.25 26.24
C ALA A 186 38.44 14.79 27.69
N ARG A 187 39.60 14.44 28.25
CA ARG A 187 39.77 14.18 29.68
C ARG A 187 39.32 15.43 30.41
N PHE A 188 38.09 15.41 30.90
CA PHE A 188 37.61 16.40 31.83
C PHE A 188 38.11 15.98 33.21
N ILE A 189 39.06 16.77 33.73
CA ILE A 189 39.53 16.69 35.11
C ILE A 189 38.38 17.20 35.99
N GLU A 190 37.92 16.37 36.93
CA GLU A 190 36.93 16.80 37.93
C GLU A 190 37.49 17.88 38.86
N PRO A 191 36.65 18.84 39.27
CA PRO A 191 36.59 19.19 40.68
C PRO A 191 35.19 18.88 41.24
N GLY A 192 35.20 18.25 42.41
CA GLY A 192 34.03 17.73 43.08
C GLY A 192 32.92 18.75 43.38
N GLY A 193 31.70 18.23 43.45
CA GLY A 193 30.52 18.98 43.86
C GLY A 193 29.26 18.12 43.77
N SER A 194 28.87 17.59 44.91
CA SER A 194 27.62 16.87 45.20
C SER A 194 26.36 17.48 44.55
N GLY A 195 25.48 16.64 43.98
CA GLY A 195 24.09 17.02 43.77
C GLY A 195 23.31 16.21 42.73
N VAL A 196 22.46 15.30 43.21
CA VAL A 196 21.19 14.81 42.65
C VAL A 196 21.14 14.17 41.25
N ALA A 197 20.96 12.84 41.26
CA ALA A 197 20.16 12.08 40.29
C ALA A 197 18.76 12.72 40.14
N GLY A 198 18.07 12.72 39.01
CA GLY A 198 18.24 12.07 37.72
C GLY A 198 16.86 12.12 37.07
N GLN A 199 16.76 12.64 35.85
CA GLN A 199 15.58 12.50 34.99
C GLN A 199 16.01 12.79 33.56
N ALA A 200 16.37 11.73 32.83
CA ALA A 200 16.60 11.78 31.40
C ALA A 200 15.25 11.98 30.70
N GLN A 201 15.07 13.16 30.13
CA GLN A 201 13.92 13.53 29.31
C GLN A 201 13.98 12.70 28.02
N GLN A 202 13.06 11.75 27.86
CA GLN A 202 12.80 11.13 26.56
C GLN A 202 12.23 12.20 25.62
N PRO A 203 12.77 12.40 24.39
CA PRO A 203 12.15 13.29 23.44
C PRO A 203 10.82 12.69 22.97
N GLY A 204 9.75 13.43 23.25
CA GLY A 204 8.37 12.96 23.21
C GLY A 204 7.76 12.80 21.82
N PHE A 205 6.85 11.83 21.78
CA PHE A 205 5.92 11.34 20.77
C PHE A 205 4.99 12.38 20.09
N ARG A 206 5.27 13.69 20.14
CA ARG A 206 4.37 14.76 19.64
C ARG A 206 4.74 15.34 18.27
N GLY A 207 5.92 15.05 17.72
CA GLY A 207 6.35 15.56 16.40
C GLY A 207 5.87 14.73 15.20
N TRP A 208 5.50 13.46 15.41
CA TRP A 208 5.21 12.52 14.32
C TRP A 208 3.78 12.68 13.74
N MET A 209 2.80 13.05 14.57
CA MET A 209 1.41 13.23 14.11
C MET A 209 1.20 14.43 13.17
N HIS A 210 2.12 15.38 13.08
CA HIS A 210 2.05 16.49 12.11
C HIS A 210 2.65 16.18 10.73
N ARG A 211 3.31 15.02 10.56
CA ARG A 211 3.93 14.62 9.28
C ARG A 211 3.17 13.52 8.53
N MET A 212 2.08 12.99 9.10
CA MET A 212 1.17 12.04 8.43
C MET A 212 -0.28 12.55 8.35
N GLY A 213 -0.47 13.82 7.97
CA GLY A 213 -1.80 14.43 7.81
C GLY A 213 -1.99 15.20 6.49
N GLY A 214 -1.23 14.88 5.44
CA GLY A 214 -1.11 15.71 4.25
C GLY A 214 -1.33 15.00 2.92
N ARG A 215 -2.28 14.06 2.82
CA ARG A 215 -2.86 13.69 1.52
C ARG A 215 -4.26 13.09 1.68
N LEU A 216 -5.23 13.78 1.08
CA LEU A 216 -6.59 13.34 0.71
C LEU A 216 -7.70 13.47 1.78
N ARG A 217 -8.32 14.65 1.83
CA ARG A 217 -9.78 14.73 1.59
C ARG A 217 -10.21 16.14 1.16
N GLY A 218 -10.65 16.26 -0.09
CA GLY A 218 -11.52 17.35 -0.49
C GLY A 218 -12.85 17.25 0.25
N ARG A 219 -13.46 18.40 0.56
CA ARG A 219 -14.89 18.50 0.78
C ARG A 219 -15.40 19.87 0.32
N LEU A 220 -16.15 19.80 -0.77
CA LEU A 220 -17.37 20.55 -1.04
C LEU A 220 -17.90 21.35 0.16
N ARG A 221 -18.00 22.67 0.03
CA ARG A 221 -19.02 23.47 0.72
C ARG A 221 -19.54 24.51 -0.25
N GLY A 222 -20.77 24.31 -0.72
CA GLY A 222 -21.48 25.25 -1.58
C GLY A 222 -21.86 26.53 -0.82
N PRO A 223 -22.13 27.63 -1.54
CA PRO A 223 -22.66 28.84 -0.96
C PRO A 223 -24.16 28.68 -0.68
N GLN A 224 -24.55 28.92 0.58
CA GLN A 224 -25.94 29.18 0.96
C GLN A 224 -26.25 30.65 0.61
N GLY A 225 -27.32 30.88 -0.15
CA GLY A 225 -28.01 32.17 -0.17
C GLY A 225 -29.11 32.19 0.88
N ASN A 226 -29.40 33.35 1.46
CA ASN A 226 -30.65 34.10 1.26
C ASN A 226 -30.82 35.21 2.33
N ALA A 227 -31.04 36.45 1.88
CA ALA A 227 -31.94 37.48 2.44
C ALA A 227 -31.71 38.79 1.68
#